data_AF-A0A433BG59-F1
#
_entry.id   AF-A0A433BG59-F1
#
_cell.length_a   1.000
_cell.length_b   1.000
_cell.length_c   1.000
_cell.angle_alpha   90.00
_cell.angle_beta   90.00
_cell.angle_gamma   90.00
#
_symmetry.space_group_name_H-M   'P 1'
#
loop_
_entity.id
_entity.type
_entity.pdbx_description
1 polymer ?
#
loop_
_entity_poly.entity_id
_entity_poly.type
_entity_poly.pdbx_seq_one_letter_code
_entity_poly.pdbx_strand_id
1 'polypeptide(L)'
;MKALTTVIAAFACIASASPPALAEGAAGPATNADQWLGLDEAALPGVVPEVQRLRRPQSGPHGLKASWALPMVTLDQGQLQTLFFTRQRAVVHVQQQWRADPTRCQAGIRYQALVTRFNQQLGRIGVATGDAQTQEASTAWAAGAYDVRLYMDQRPGNCRWLLVHELHAERDPSEL
;
A
#
# COMPACT_ATOMS: atom_id res chain seq x y z
N MET A 1 -14.91 -16.26 77.64
CA MET A 1 -13.90 -15.35 77.07
C MET A 1 -12.87 -16.16 76.31
N LYS A 2 -12.86 -16.10 74.98
CA LYS A 2 -11.75 -16.44 74.08
C LYS A 2 -12.16 -15.96 72.67
N ALA A 3 -11.53 -14.87 72.23
CA ALA A 3 -11.84 -14.21 70.97
C ALA A 3 -11.20 -14.98 69.80
N LEU A 4 -11.99 -15.24 68.75
CA LEU A 4 -11.49 -15.72 67.47
C LEU A 4 -11.06 -14.52 66.62
N THR A 5 -9.77 -14.45 66.31
CA THR A 5 -9.19 -13.46 65.41
C THR A 5 -9.25 -13.99 63.98
N THR A 6 -10.14 -13.45 63.17
CA THR A 6 -10.23 -13.74 61.73
C THR A 6 -9.28 -12.82 60.97
N VAL A 7 -8.27 -13.39 60.32
CA VAL A 7 -7.36 -12.67 59.41
C VAL A 7 -7.96 -12.71 58.00
N ILE A 8 -8.35 -11.55 57.48
CA ILE A 8 -8.81 -11.40 56.10
C ILE A 8 -7.58 -11.15 55.22
N ALA A 9 -7.28 -12.11 54.34
CA ALA A 9 -6.28 -11.94 53.29
C ALA A 9 -6.85 -11.08 52.17
N ALA A 10 -6.38 -9.84 52.05
CA ALA A 10 -6.72 -8.95 50.95
C ALA A 10 -5.91 -9.35 49.70
N PHE A 11 -6.59 -9.94 48.71
CA PHE A 11 -6.07 -10.15 47.37
C PHE A 11 -6.09 -8.80 46.61
N ALA A 12 -4.91 -8.21 46.40
CA ALA A 12 -4.75 -7.03 45.57
C ALA A 12 -4.73 -7.45 44.09
N CYS A 13 -5.84 -7.23 43.37
CA CYS A 13 -5.86 -7.32 41.92
C CYS A 13 -5.12 -6.11 41.34
N ILE A 14 -3.89 -6.32 40.86
CA ILE A 14 -3.20 -5.35 40.01
C ILE A 14 -3.89 -5.40 38.66
N ALA A 15 -4.78 -4.44 38.39
CA ALA A 15 -5.35 -4.25 37.06
C ALA A 15 -4.22 -3.77 36.12
N SER A 16 -3.76 -4.66 35.25
CA SER A 16 -2.92 -4.30 34.12
C SER A 16 -3.74 -3.44 33.16
N ALA A 17 -3.53 -2.13 33.21
CA ALA A 17 -3.97 -1.23 32.16
C ALA A 17 -3.21 -1.61 30.88
N SER A 18 -3.89 -2.30 29.96
CA SER A 18 -3.38 -2.51 28.62
C SER A 18 -3.08 -1.13 28.01
N PRO A 19 -1.86 -0.85 27.52
CA PRO A 19 -1.61 0.37 26.78
C PRO A 19 -2.55 0.42 25.57
N PRO A 20 -3.01 1.62 25.15
CA PRO A 20 -3.77 1.74 23.93
C PRO A 20 -2.94 1.18 22.78
N ALA A 21 -3.53 0.28 22.00
CA ALA A 21 -2.98 -0.17 20.73
C ALA A 21 -2.98 1.00 19.74
N LEU A 22 -2.03 1.91 19.91
CA LEU A 22 -1.71 2.97 18.96
C LEU A 22 -0.33 2.68 18.39
N ALA A 23 -0.31 1.75 17.44
CA ALA A 23 0.75 1.62 16.46
C ALA A 23 0.14 1.08 15.15
N GLU A 24 -0.84 1.82 14.62
CA GLU A 24 -1.20 1.76 13.20
C GLU A 24 -0.10 2.48 12.40
N GLY A 25 1.12 1.98 12.50
CA GLY A 25 2.32 2.67 12.07
C GLY A 25 3.39 1.67 11.68
N ALA A 26 3.31 1.16 10.45
CA ALA A 26 4.49 0.68 9.71
C ALA A 26 4.14 0.18 8.30
N ALA A 27 2.91 -0.31 8.06
CA ALA A 27 2.65 -1.14 6.88
C ALA A 27 1.58 -0.56 5.92
N GLY A 28 1.40 0.77 5.87
CA GLY A 28 0.67 1.38 4.74
C GLY A 28 1.39 1.12 3.41
N PRO A 29 0.76 1.34 2.24
CA PRO A 29 1.50 1.36 0.97
C PRO A 29 2.75 2.22 1.13
N ALA A 30 3.88 1.69 0.68
CA ALA A 30 5.14 2.43 0.68
C ALA A 30 4.96 3.66 -0.21
N THR A 31 4.77 4.80 0.42
CA THR A 31 4.64 6.11 -0.22
C THR A 31 5.89 6.56 -0.96
N ASN A 32 7.00 5.85 -0.74
CA ASN A 32 8.30 6.15 -1.32
C ASN A 32 8.61 5.22 -2.50
N ALA A 33 7.59 4.63 -3.14
CA ALA A 33 7.80 3.73 -4.28
C ALA A 33 8.42 4.44 -5.49
N ASP A 34 8.32 5.77 -5.54
CA ASP A 34 8.99 6.64 -6.50
C ASP A 34 10.52 6.52 -6.44
N GLN A 35 11.11 6.29 -5.26
CA GLN A 35 12.56 6.12 -5.12
C GLN A 35 13.10 4.87 -5.85
N TRP A 36 12.22 3.92 -6.19
CA TRP A 36 12.58 2.70 -6.90
C TRP A 36 12.45 2.82 -8.42
N LEU A 37 11.79 3.87 -8.90
CA LEU A 37 11.67 4.14 -10.33
C LEU A 37 13.04 4.54 -10.90
N GLY A 38 13.35 4.04 -12.09
CA GLY A 38 14.63 4.27 -12.78
C GLY A 38 15.78 3.38 -12.28
N LEU A 39 15.62 2.65 -11.18
CA LEU A 39 16.66 1.71 -10.72
C LEU A 39 16.91 0.63 -11.76
N ASP A 40 18.19 0.29 -11.97
CA ASP A 40 18.56 -0.91 -12.72
C ASP A 40 18.06 -2.16 -11.96
N GLU A 41 17.48 -3.10 -12.69
CA GLU A 41 16.89 -4.33 -12.17
C GLU A 41 17.90 -5.15 -11.36
N ALA A 42 19.18 -5.15 -11.75
CA ALA A 42 20.23 -5.87 -11.02
C ALA A 42 20.60 -5.17 -9.71
N ALA A 43 20.38 -3.86 -9.60
CA ALA A 43 20.61 -3.10 -8.37
C ALA A 43 19.44 -3.25 -7.36
N LEU A 44 18.27 -3.70 -7.81
CA LEU A 44 17.06 -3.75 -6.99
C LEU A 44 17.24 -4.55 -5.67
N PRO A 45 17.87 -5.74 -5.63
CA PRO A 45 18.10 -6.46 -4.37
C PRO A 45 19.10 -5.79 -3.43
N GLY A 46 19.99 -4.93 -3.94
CA GLY A 46 20.91 -4.15 -3.12
C GLY A 46 20.24 -2.94 -2.46
N VAL A 47 19.26 -2.33 -3.14
CA VAL A 47 18.51 -1.17 -2.66
C VAL A 47 17.28 -1.57 -1.83
N VAL A 48 16.67 -2.71 -2.18
CA VAL A 48 15.46 -3.25 -1.55
C VAL A 48 15.73 -4.71 -1.13
N PRO A 49 16.38 -4.94 0.02
CA PRO A 49 16.88 -6.26 0.40
C PRO A 49 15.79 -7.34 0.52
N GLU A 50 14.56 -6.95 0.80
CA GLU A 50 13.43 -7.87 0.94
C GLU A 50 12.87 -8.33 -0.42
N VAL A 51 13.27 -7.71 -1.54
CA VAL A 51 12.72 -8.03 -2.86
C VAL A 51 13.07 -9.47 -3.26
N GLN A 52 12.09 -10.16 -3.82
CA GLN A 52 12.21 -11.53 -4.26
C GLN A 52 11.91 -11.62 -5.74
N ARG A 53 12.72 -12.42 -6.44
CA ARG A 53 12.45 -12.75 -7.84
C ARG A 53 11.25 -13.67 -7.91
N LEU A 54 10.27 -13.32 -8.73
CA LEU A 54 9.10 -14.14 -8.97
C LEU A 54 9.49 -15.37 -9.79
N ARG A 55 9.03 -16.55 -9.36
CA ARG A 55 9.23 -17.81 -10.10
C ARG A 55 8.63 -17.75 -11.50
N ARG A 56 7.51 -17.06 -11.66
CA ARG A 56 6.85 -16.80 -12.94
C ARG A 56 6.59 -15.29 -13.03
N PRO A 57 7.11 -14.60 -14.05
CA PRO A 57 6.82 -13.19 -14.22
C PRO A 57 5.31 -12.95 -14.33
N GLN A 58 4.82 -11.91 -13.66
CA GLN A 58 3.42 -11.51 -13.76
C GLN A 58 3.25 -10.50 -14.90
N SER A 59 2.17 -10.65 -15.67
CA SER A 59 1.88 -9.71 -16.76
C SER A 59 1.26 -8.43 -16.21
N GLY A 60 1.75 -7.30 -16.69
CA GLY A 60 1.31 -5.96 -16.32
C GLY A 60 0.69 -5.20 -17.50
N PRO A 61 0.42 -3.90 -17.31
CA PRO A 61 -0.08 -3.05 -18.37
C PRO A 61 0.92 -2.94 -19.53
N HIS A 62 0.42 -2.75 -20.75
CA HIS A 62 1.22 -2.53 -21.95
C HIS A 62 2.29 -3.61 -22.21
N GLY A 63 2.03 -4.86 -21.81
CA GLY A 63 2.95 -5.98 -22.01
C GLY A 63 4.17 -5.99 -21.08
N LEU A 64 4.22 -5.10 -20.09
CA LEU A 64 5.25 -5.12 -19.06
C LEU A 64 5.19 -6.43 -18.26
N LYS A 65 6.35 -6.86 -17.76
CA LYS A 65 6.44 -8.07 -16.93
C LYS A 65 7.06 -7.71 -15.58
N ALA A 66 6.36 -8.06 -14.51
CA ALA A 66 6.93 -8.01 -13.17
C ALA A 66 7.73 -9.27 -12.92
N SER A 67 9.05 -9.12 -12.80
CA SER A 67 9.96 -10.20 -12.44
C SER A 67 10.30 -10.22 -10.95
N TRP A 68 9.92 -9.15 -10.22
CA TRP A 68 10.29 -8.93 -8.83
C TRP A 68 9.07 -8.48 -8.01
N ALA A 69 9.05 -8.86 -6.74
CA ALA A 69 8.00 -8.48 -5.80
C ALA A 69 8.56 -8.36 -4.39
N LEU A 70 7.90 -7.56 -3.55
CA LEU A 70 8.09 -7.66 -2.10
C LEU A 70 7.32 -8.86 -1.55
N PRO A 71 7.73 -9.39 -0.38
CA PRO A 71 6.93 -10.36 0.36
C PRO A 71 5.54 -9.78 0.59
N MET A 72 4.53 -10.64 0.47
CA MET A 72 3.15 -10.24 0.72
C MET A 72 2.98 -9.87 2.20
N VAL A 73 2.39 -8.71 2.46
CA VAL A 73 2.17 -8.22 3.82
C VAL A 73 0.69 -8.26 4.13
N THR A 74 0.31 -8.86 5.25
CA THR A 74 -1.07 -8.80 5.75
C THR A 74 -1.29 -7.45 6.43
N LEU A 75 -2.26 -6.69 5.93
CA LEU A 75 -2.65 -5.38 6.46
C LEU A 75 -4.11 -5.43 6.89
N ASP A 76 -4.38 -5.27 8.18
CA ASP A 76 -5.73 -5.27 8.73
C ASP A 76 -6.59 -6.40 8.14
N GLN A 77 -7.58 -6.04 7.32
CA GLN A 77 -8.59 -6.92 6.71
C GLN A 77 -8.19 -7.46 5.32
N GLY A 78 -6.92 -7.31 4.91
CA GLY A 78 -6.47 -7.67 3.57
C GLY A 78 -4.99 -7.98 3.45
N GLN A 79 -4.57 -8.16 2.20
CA GLN A 79 -3.19 -8.48 1.82
C GLN A 79 -2.69 -7.45 0.82
N LEU A 80 -1.49 -6.93 1.07
CA LEU A 80 -0.76 -6.04 0.18
C LEU A 80 0.33 -6.81 -0.56
N GLN A 81 0.32 -6.68 -1.87
CA GLN A 81 1.37 -7.16 -2.77
C GLN A 81 2.03 -5.97 -3.46
N THR A 82 3.36 -5.92 -3.47
CA THR A 82 4.12 -4.94 -4.26
C THR A 82 4.86 -5.63 -5.38
N LEU A 83 4.71 -5.14 -6.61
CA LEU A 83 5.30 -5.69 -7.84
C LEU A 83 6.14 -4.64 -8.54
N PHE A 84 7.29 -5.04 -9.07
CA PHE A 84 8.19 -4.18 -9.84
C PHE A 84 8.25 -4.66 -11.27
N PHE A 85 7.91 -3.77 -12.20
CA PHE A 85 7.88 -4.02 -13.63
C PHE A 85 9.04 -3.29 -14.29
N THR A 86 9.78 -4.00 -15.15
CA THR A 86 10.98 -3.47 -15.79
C THR A 86 10.81 -3.32 -17.30
N ARG A 87 11.51 -2.33 -17.87
CA ARG A 87 11.68 -2.12 -19.31
C ARG A 87 13.14 -1.73 -19.55
N GLN A 88 13.78 -2.37 -20.52
CA GLN A 88 15.21 -2.14 -20.81
C GLN A 88 16.11 -2.23 -19.55
N ARG A 89 15.81 -3.16 -18.64
CA ARG A 89 16.48 -3.35 -17.33
C ARG A 89 16.27 -2.24 -16.30
N ALA A 90 15.50 -1.20 -16.57
CA ALA A 90 15.12 -0.22 -15.55
C ALA A 90 13.74 -0.52 -14.97
N VAL A 91 13.52 -0.27 -13.68
CA VAL A 91 12.20 -0.27 -13.06
C VAL A 91 11.43 0.94 -13.56
N VAL A 92 10.37 0.71 -14.34
CA VAL A 92 9.57 1.79 -14.94
C VAL A 92 8.20 1.92 -14.31
N HIS A 93 7.77 0.88 -13.59
CA HIS A 93 6.41 0.79 -13.07
C HIS A 93 6.41 -0.04 -11.79
N VAL A 94 5.85 0.51 -10.71
CA VAL A 94 5.66 -0.17 -9.43
C VAL A 94 4.18 -0.22 -9.12
N GLN A 95 3.67 -1.41 -8.81
CA GLN A 95 2.28 -1.60 -8.37
C GLN A 95 2.23 -2.03 -6.92
N GLN A 96 1.32 -1.44 -6.17
CA GLN A 96 0.92 -1.86 -4.84
C GLN A 96 -0.56 -2.24 -4.89
N GLN A 97 -0.83 -3.52 -4.73
CA GLN A 97 -2.16 -4.11 -4.83
C GLN A 97 -2.61 -4.56 -3.46
N TRP A 98 -3.64 -3.95 -2.92
CA TRP A 98 -4.29 -4.44 -1.72
C TRP A 98 -5.62 -5.09 -2.07
N ARG A 99 -5.88 -6.24 -1.45
CA ARG A 99 -7.16 -6.96 -1.58
C ARG A 99 -7.64 -7.39 -0.21
N ALA A 100 -8.93 -7.23 0.05
CA ALA A 100 -9.58 -7.65 1.28
C ALA A 100 -10.78 -8.56 1.02
N ASP A 101 -11.26 -9.19 2.09
CA ASP A 101 -12.54 -9.86 2.09
C ASP A 101 -13.67 -8.84 1.82
N PRO A 102 -14.56 -9.09 0.82
CA PRO A 102 -15.66 -8.19 0.50
C PRO A 102 -16.60 -7.89 1.68
N THR A 103 -16.77 -8.83 2.63
CA THR A 103 -17.66 -8.69 3.79
C THR A 103 -17.16 -7.70 4.83
N ARG A 104 -15.86 -7.37 4.78
CA ARG A 104 -15.19 -6.44 5.70
C ARG A 104 -14.55 -5.29 4.92
N CYS A 105 -15.10 -4.93 3.75
CA CYS A 105 -14.47 -3.97 2.87
C CYS A 105 -14.52 -2.54 3.42
N GLN A 106 -13.36 -1.91 3.56
CA GLN A 106 -13.20 -0.48 3.86
C GLN A 106 -12.37 0.23 2.77
N ALA A 107 -12.51 -0.20 1.52
CA ALA A 107 -11.71 0.32 0.42
C ALA A 107 -11.93 1.83 0.21
N GLY A 108 -13.16 2.33 0.33
CA GLY A 108 -13.47 3.77 0.24
C GLY A 108 -12.74 4.62 1.29
N ILE A 109 -12.76 4.21 2.56
CA ILE A 109 -12.08 4.92 3.65
C ILE A 109 -10.56 4.92 3.43
N ARG A 110 -9.99 3.75 3.10
CA ARG A 110 -8.54 3.63 2.82
C ARG A 110 -8.14 4.47 1.61
N TYR A 111 -8.96 4.44 0.56
CA TYR A 111 -8.75 5.23 -0.64
C TYR A 111 -8.70 6.73 -0.32
N GLN A 112 -9.67 7.26 0.43
CA GLN A 112 -9.67 8.68 0.82
C GLN A 112 -8.46 9.06 1.70
N ALA A 113 -8.09 8.19 2.64
CA ALA A 113 -6.89 8.40 3.46
C ALA A 113 -5.62 8.46 2.61
N LEU A 114 -5.49 7.58 1.61
CA LEU A 114 -4.37 7.58 0.67
C LEU A 114 -4.37 8.80 -0.23
N VAL A 115 -5.53 9.20 -0.78
CA VAL A 115 -5.65 10.44 -1.57
C VAL A 115 -5.18 11.65 -0.75
N THR A 116 -5.61 11.74 0.51
CA THR A 116 -5.20 12.83 1.42
C THR A 116 -3.69 12.83 1.64
N ARG A 117 -3.12 11.65 1.90
CA ARG A 117 -1.68 11.49 2.12
C ARG A 117 -0.87 11.89 0.87
N PHE A 118 -1.27 11.44 -0.32
CA PHE A 118 -0.58 11.80 -1.57
C PHE A 118 -0.72 13.29 -1.88
N ASN A 119 -1.89 13.89 -1.61
CA ASN A 119 -2.05 15.33 -1.78
C ASN A 119 -1.06 16.13 -0.92
N GLN A 120 -0.85 15.70 0.33
CA GLN A 120 0.11 16.31 1.25
C GLN A 120 1.55 16.09 0.80
N GLN A 121 1.92 14.84 0.49
CA GLN A 121 3.28 14.47 0.12
C GLN A 121 3.73 15.11 -1.20
N LEU A 122 2.85 15.15 -2.20
CA LEU A 122 3.17 15.69 -3.52
C LEU A 122 2.93 17.20 -3.63
N GLY A 123 2.40 17.82 -2.56
CA GLY A 123 2.08 19.25 -2.50
C GLY A 123 1.05 19.69 -3.55
N ARG A 124 0.18 18.79 -4.02
CA ARG A 124 -0.78 19.05 -5.11
C ARG A 124 -2.04 18.20 -4.96
N ILE A 125 -3.17 18.72 -5.43
CA ILE A 125 -4.43 17.98 -5.42
C ILE A 125 -4.51 17.10 -6.66
N GLY A 126 -4.75 15.80 -6.47
CA GLY A 126 -4.93 14.86 -7.57
C GLY A 126 -6.24 15.07 -8.33
N VAL A 127 -6.24 14.69 -9.62
CA VAL A 127 -7.45 14.72 -10.45
C VAL A 127 -8.24 13.45 -10.17
N ALA A 128 -9.42 13.59 -9.56
CA ALA A 128 -10.29 12.47 -9.22
C ALA A 128 -11.32 12.18 -10.33
N THR A 129 -11.63 10.90 -10.52
CA THR A 129 -12.71 10.40 -11.39
C THR A 129 -13.53 9.38 -10.60
N GLY A 130 -14.85 9.50 -10.65
CA GLY A 130 -15.77 8.71 -9.82
C GLY A 130 -15.90 9.28 -8.41
N ASP A 131 -16.55 8.51 -7.53
CA ASP A 131 -16.79 8.91 -6.15
C ASP A 131 -16.34 7.77 -5.21
N ALA A 132 -15.50 8.11 -4.24
CA ALA A 132 -14.97 7.19 -3.25
C ALA A 132 -16.04 6.52 -2.36
N GLN A 133 -17.25 7.09 -2.30
CA GLN A 133 -18.43 6.49 -1.65
C GLN A 133 -19.16 5.49 -2.56
N THR A 134 -18.83 5.45 -3.85
CA THR A 134 -19.42 4.54 -4.84
C THR A 134 -18.53 3.31 -5.08
N GLN A 135 -18.91 2.45 -6.02
CA GLN A 135 -18.22 1.17 -6.24
C GLN A 135 -16.81 1.30 -6.82
N GLU A 136 -16.52 2.38 -7.56
CA GLU A 136 -15.24 2.58 -8.23
C GLU A 136 -14.83 4.05 -8.15
N ALA A 137 -13.55 4.30 -7.95
CA ALA A 137 -12.98 5.65 -7.95
C ALA A 137 -11.52 5.57 -8.40
N SER A 138 -11.02 6.66 -8.98
CA SER A 138 -9.59 6.80 -9.23
C SER A 138 -9.11 8.23 -9.04
N THR A 139 -7.85 8.37 -8.63
CA THR A 139 -7.18 9.68 -8.54
C THR A 139 -5.82 9.56 -9.18
N ALA A 140 -5.44 10.57 -9.96
CA ALA A 140 -4.15 10.65 -10.61
C ALA A 140 -3.40 11.93 -10.21
N TRP A 141 -2.08 11.82 -10.10
CA TRP A 141 -1.16 12.92 -9.87
C TRP A 141 -0.04 12.86 -10.91
N ALA A 142 0.27 13.98 -11.54
CA ALA A 142 1.52 14.15 -12.28
C ALA A 142 2.57 14.70 -11.29
N ALA A 143 3.60 13.91 -10.97
CA ALA A 143 4.62 14.21 -9.98
C ALA A 143 5.98 14.57 -10.62
N GLY A 144 5.94 15.30 -11.75
CA GLY A 144 7.14 15.69 -12.49
C GLY A 144 7.65 14.56 -13.36
N ALA A 145 8.68 13.84 -12.90
CA ALA A 145 9.33 12.76 -13.65
C ALA A 145 8.54 11.44 -13.67
N TYR A 146 7.48 11.34 -12.86
CA TYR A 146 6.63 10.15 -12.77
C TYR A 146 5.17 10.54 -12.53
N ASP A 147 4.28 9.60 -12.82
CA ASP A 147 2.86 9.67 -12.51
C ASP A 147 2.53 8.76 -11.33
N VAL A 148 1.58 9.18 -10.50
CA VAL A 148 0.97 8.35 -9.46
C VAL A 148 -0.50 8.17 -9.79
N ARG A 149 -1.01 6.94 -9.71
CA ARG A 149 -2.43 6.64 -9.91
C ARG A 149 -2.93 5.70 -8.84
N LEU A 150 -4.05 6.05 -8.21
CA LEU A 150 -4.73 5.23 -7.23
C LEU A 150 -6.09 4.86 -7.79
N TYR A 151 -6.39 3.56 -7.82
CA TYR A 151 -7.67 3.00 -8.24
C TYR A 151 -8.30 2.27 -7.06
N MET A 152 -9.62 2.37 -6.94
CA MET A 152 -10.45 1.64 -5.99
C MET A 152 -11.52 0.86 -6.74
N ASP A 153 -11.79 -0.36 -6.29
CA ASP A 153 -12.86 -1.22 -6.78
C ASP A 153 -13.45 -1.98 -5.58
N GLN A 154 -14.68 -1.62 -5.19
CA GLN A 154 -15.42 -2.17 -4.05
C GLN A 154 -16.76 -2.78 -4.47
N ARG A 155 -16.83 -3.37 -5.67
CA ARG A 155 -18.02 -4.08 -6.16
C ARG A 155 -18.30 -5.36 -5.36
N PRO A 156 -19.53 -5.91 -5.40
CA PRO A 156 -19.83 -7.20 -4.79
C PRO A 156 -18.84 -8.28 -5.24
N GLY A 157 -18.19 -8.94 -4.28
CA GLY A 157 -17.17 -9.96 -4.55
C GLY A 157 -15.75 -9.43 -4.85
N ASN A 158 -15.55 -8.12 -4.92
CA ASN A 158 -14.24 -7.52 -5.16
C ASN A 158 -14.01 -6.30 -4.27
N CYS A 159 -13.03 -6.38 -3.37
CA CYS A 159 -12.63 -5.26 -2.53
C CYS A 159 -11.12 -5.07 -2.67
N ARG A 160 -10.72 -4.05 -3.43
CA ARG A 160 -9.31 -3.78 -3.69
C ARG A 160 -9.03 -2.30 -3.94
N TRP A 161 -7.78 -1.95 -3.76
CA TRP A 161 -7.20 -0.79 -4.40
C TRP A 161 -5.89 -1.17 -5.10
N LEU A 162 -5.55 -0.39 -6.11
CA LEU A 162 -4.31 -0.50 -6.86
C LEU A 162 -3.67 0.88 -6.90
N LEU A 163 -2.48 0.99 -6.31
CA LEU A 163 -1.64 2.16 -6.37
C LEU A 163 -0.50 1.89 -7.35
N VAL A 164 -0.30 2.82 -8.26
CA VAL A 164 0.65 2.74 -9.36
C VAL A 164 1.58 3.94 -9.29
N HIS A 165 2.88 3.68 -9.36
CA HIS A 165 3.88 4.69 -9.69
C HIS A 165 4.49 4.29 -11.04
N GLU A 166 4.51 5.20 -12.00
CA GLU A 166 4.98 4.93 -13.35
C GLU A 166 5.88 6.07 -13.81
N LEU A 167 7.08 5.76 -14.32
CA LEU A 167 7.92 6.78 -14.94
C LEU A 167 7.17 7.44 -16.09
N HIS A 168 7.28 8.76 -16.19
CA HIS A 168 6.73 9.47 -17.33
C HIS A 168 7.40 8.90 -18.58
N ALA A 169 6.62 8.41 -19.54
CA ALA A 169 7.17 8.09 -20.84
C ALA A 169 7.58 9.43 -21.45
N GLU A 170 8.87 9.77 -21.44
CA GLU A 170 9.38 10.82 -22.31
C GLU A 170 8.94 10.43 -23.72
N ARG A 171 7.91 11.09 -24.24
CA ARG A 171 7.67 11.08 -25.68
C ARG A 171 8.91 11.71 -26.28
N ASP A 172 9.60 10.94 -27.12
CA ASP A 172 10.69 11.48 -27.90
C ASP A 172 10.12 12.70 -28.67
N PRO A 173 10.65 13.92 -28.48
CA PRO A 173 10.13 15.10 -29.15
C PRO A 173 10.23 15.02 -30.67
N SER A 174 10.94 14.02 -31.23
CA SER A 174 10.97 13.72 -32.66
C SER A 174 9.76 12.96 -33.21
N GLU A 175 8.82 12.51 -32.35
CA GLU A 175 7.55 11.89 -32.76
C GLU A 175 6.37 12.88 -32.90
N LEU A 176 6.65 14.19 -32.97
CA LEU A 176 5.66 15.26 -33.24
C LEU A 176 5.85 15.90 -34.63
#